data_AF-A0A7S1L8Z8-F1
#
_entry.id   AF-A0A7S1L8Z8-F1
#
_cell.length_a   1.000
_cell.length_b   1.000
_cell.length_c   1.000
_cell.angle_alpha   90.00
_cell.angle_beta   90.00
_cell.angle_gamma   90.00
#
_symmetry.space_group_name_H-M   'P 1'
#
loop_
_entity.id
_entity.type
_entity.pdbx_description
1 polymer ?
#
loop_
_entity_poly.entity_id
_entity_poly.type
_entity_poly.pdbx_seq_one_letter_code
_entity_poly.pdbx_strand_id
1 'polypeptide(L)'
;LLDYAAVVRGTGGDHPDAFASALLYELRERGRRAFVPDEPVPATARQALRNAARQLDQLGPWLLVVDGLPRSSRVRSGSHSPNSSCFSSGPSSDEDTGVHRPGTPLESLHDVLNELIGTSARLCVLLTARFPLRGHWMALGMSKVVEVELPPLLPDDAARLFARRAARPFYRRDFGEESIRGTDAGEPLMLDQELIRLLVTSPLFGQLGGNPGRVLAAAAEVHSGLPSLLRHPWLLPAAV
;
A
#
# COMPACT_ATOMS: atom_id res chain seq x y z
N LEU A 1 14.59 -8.83 -18.22
CA LEU A 1 13.15 -9.15 -18.03
C LEU A 1 13.01 -9.69 -16.61
N LEU A 2 11.99 -9.25 -15.86
CA LEU A 2 11.61 -9.92 -14.63
C LEU A 2 10.67 -11.05 -15.03
N ASP A 3 11.13 -12.29 -14.93
CA ASP A 3 10.38 -13.41 -15.46
C ASP A 3 9.19 -13.80 -14.53
N TYR A 4 9.23 -13.35 -13.26
CA TYR A 4 8.31 -13.81 -12.22
C TYR A 4 7.96 -12.70 -11.23
N ALA A 5 6.68 -12.53 -10.89
CA ALA A 5 6.18 -11.54 -9.93
C ALA A 5 5.04 -12.09 -9.07
N ALA A 6 5.32 -12.59 -7.86
CA ALA A 6 4.26 -13.04 -6.93
C ALA A 6 3.72 -11.84 -6.13
N VAL A 7 2.39 -11.78 -5.91
CA VAL A 7 1.75 -10.74 -5.09
C VAL A 7 1.12 -11.39 -3.88
N VAL A 8 1.57 -11.02 -2.68
CA VAL A 8 0.95 -11.45 -1.42
C VAL A 8 0.37 -10.23 -0.72
N ARG A 9 -0.93 -10.28 -0.39
CA ARG A 9 -1.59 -9.26 0.42
C ARG A 9 -1.46 -9.64 1.89
N GLY A 10 -0.93 -8.72 2.71
CA GLY A 10 -0.93 -8.91 4.16
C GLY A 10 -2.33 -8.70 4.72
N THR A 11 -3.01 -9.77 5.15
CA THR A 11 -4.33 -9.66 5.78
C THR A 11 -4.19 -9.62 7.30
N GLY A 12 -4.01 -8.43 7.88
CA GLY A 12 -4.35 -8.24 9.31
C GLY A 12 -3.39 -8.83 10.35
N GLY A 13 -2.07 -8.75 10.14
CA GLY A 13 -1.10 -9.16 11.17
C GLY A 13 -0.84 -10.66 11.17
N ASP A 14 -0.89 -11.27 9.99
CA ASP A 14 -0.64 -12.69 9.78
C ASP A 14 0.72 -13.14 10.32
N HIS A 15 0.69 -14.31 10.98
CA HIS A 15 1.86 -15.07 11.43
C HIS A 15 2.83 -15.32 10.25
N PRO A 16 4.16 -15.40 10.47
CA PRO A 16 5.13 -15.61 9.39
C PRO A 16 4.84 -16.86 8.55
N ASP A 17 4.28 -17.89 9.19
CA ASP A 17 3.90 -19.13 8.52
C ASP A 17 2.70 -18.97 7.58
N ALA A 18 1.76 -18.06 7.89
CA ALA A 18 0.64 -17.75 7.02
C ALA A 18 1.13 -17.01 5.77
N PHE A 19 2.07 -16.07 5.91
CA PHE A 19 2.74 -15.45 4.77
C PHE A 19 3.49 -16.48 3.92
N ALA A 20 4.28 -17.35 4.54
CA ALA A 20 5.01 -18.41 3.85
C ALA A 20 4.06 -19.35 3.07
N SER A 21 2.96 -19.75 3.70
CA SER A 21 1.95 -20.62 3.09
C SER A 21 1.23 -19.94 1.93
N ALA A 22 0.86 -18.67 2.08
CA ALA A 22 0.24 -17.88 1.02
C ALA A 22 1.17 -17.72 -0.19
N LEU A 23 2.47 -17.47 0.04
CA LEU A 23 3.46 -17.37 -1.03
C LEU A 23 3.68 -18.71 -1.73
N LEU A 24 3.76 -19.81 -0.99
CA LEU A 24 3.86 -21.16 -1.57
C LEU A 24 2.62 -21.52 -2.40
N TYR A 25 1.42 -21.15 -1.93
CA TYR A 25 0.18 -21.32 -2.66
C TYR A 25 0.18 -20.54 -3.98
N GLU A 26 0.56 -19.25 -3.94
CA GLU A 26 0.67 -18.41 -5.14
C GLU A 26 1.69 -18.97 -6.15
N LEU A 27 2.82 -19.49 -5.69
CA LEU A 27 3.80 -20.17 -6.55
C LEU A 27 3.19 -21.42 -7.21
N ARG A 28 2.43 -22.21 -6.44
CA ARG A 28 1.75 -23.42 -6.94
C ARG A 28 0.71 -23.10 -8.01
N GLU A 29 -0.14 -22.09 -7.78
CA GLU A 29 -1.17 -21.65 -8.74
C GLU A 29 -0.57 -21.19 -10.07
N ARG A 30 0.66 -20.67 -10.04
CA ARG A 30 1.43 -20.30 -11.24
C ARG A 30 2.13 -21.48 -11.94
N GLY A 31 1.72 -22.71 -11.63
CA GLY A 31 2.24 -23.93 -12.22
C GLY A 31 3.59 -24.38 -11.67
N ARG A 32 4.04 -23.83 -10.53
CA ARG A 32 5.32 -24.22 -9.91
C ARG A 32 5.18 -25.36 -8.90
N ARG A 33 4.42 -26.38 -9.28
CA ARG A 33 4.16 -27.56 -8.44
C ARG A 33 5.43 -28.30 -8.02
N ALA A 34 6.48 -28.26 -8.84
CA ALA A 34 7.77 -28.88 -8.53
C ALA A 34 8.42 -28.37 -7.23
N PHE A 35 8.01 -27.21 -6.73
CA PHE A 35 8.67 -26.55 -5.59
C PHE A 35 7.95 -26.77 -4.26
N VAL A 36 6.73 -27.32 -4.26
CA VAL A 36 5.86 -27.31 -3.08
C VAL A 36 5.31 -28.71 -2.79
N PRO A 37 5.56 -29.30 -1.60
CA PRO A 37 4.96 -30.58 -1.21
C PRO A 37 3.43 -30.47 -1.15
N ASP A 38 2.70 -31.55 -1.44
CA ASP A 38 1.25 -31.53 -1.65
C ASP A 38 0.47 -30.96 -0.45
N GLU A 39 0.87 -31.27 0.79
CA GLU A 39 0.36 -30.66 2.04
C GLU A 39 1.48 -29.98 2.85
N PRO A 40 1.46 -28.64 3.01
CA PRO A 40 2.39 -27.95 3.90
C PRO A 40 1.90 -27.98 5.35
N VAL A 41 2.66 -28.63 6.24
CA VAL A 41 2.54 -28.42 7.70
C VAL A 41 3.14 -27.05 8.05
N PRO A 42 2.62 -26.24 9.00
CA PRO A 42 3.10 -24.87 9.23
C PRO A 42 4.61 -24.76 9.52
N ALA A 43 5.16 -25.62 10.39
CA ALA A 43 6.60 -25.68 10.67
C ALA A 43 7.44 -26.04 9.42
N THR A 44 6.82 -26.67 8.42
CA THR A 44 7.45 -26.99 7.12
C THR A 44 7.27 -25.89 6.09
N ALA A 45 6.34 -24.94 6.26
CA ALA A 45 6.06 -23.90 5.27
C ALA A 45 7.25 -22.98 5.07
N ARG A 46 7.89 -22.51 6.15
CA ARG A 46 9.09 -21.65 6.05
C ARG A 46 10.25 -22.38 5.37
N GLN A 47 10.50 -23.64 5.72
CA GLN A 47 11.56 -24.43 5.09
C GLN A 47 11.26 -24.75 3.62
N ALA A 48 10.01 -25.07 3.28
CA ALA A 48 9.57 -25.28 1.92
C ALA A 48 9.73 -23.99 1.09
N LEU A 49 9.42 -22.84 1.67
CA LEU A 49 9.60 -21.55 1.04
C LEU A 49 11.09 -21.24 0.76
N ARG A 50 11.99 -21.53 1.70
CA ARG A 50 13.45 -21.43 1.45
C ARG A 50 13.88 -22.33 0.30
N ASN A 51 13.40 -23.58 0.28
CA ASN A 51 13.72 -24.52 -0.79
C ASN A 51 13.20 -24.02 -2.15
N ALA A 52 11.97 -23.48 -2.20
CA ALA A 52 11.40 -22.87 -3.39
C ALA A 52 12.23 -21.66 -3.86
N ALA A 53 12.64 -20.80 -2.93
CA ALA A 53 13.49 -19.64 -3.24
C ALA A 53 14.83 -20.05 -3.88
N ARG A 54 15.50 -21.10 -3.37
CA ARG A 54 16.73 -21.63 -3.99
C ARG A 54 16.51 -22.13 -5.41
N GLN A 55 15.38 -22.80 -5.65
CA GLN A 55 15.05 -23.31 -6.97
C GLN A 55 14.72 -22.17 -7.95
N LEU A 56 13.99 -21.14 -7.50
CA LEU A 56 13.77 -19.93 -8.30
C LEU A 56 15.07 -19.19 -8.62
N ASP A 57 16.02 -19.15 -7.69
CA ASP A 57 17.34 -18.54 -7.88
C ASP A 57 18.12 -19.21 -9.03
N GLN A 58 18.02 -20.54 -9.14
CA GLN A 58 18.61 -21.31 -10.25
C GLN A 58 17.98 -20.98 -11.60
N LEU A 59 16.68 -20.62 -11.63
CA LEU A 59 15.96 -20.31 -12.86
C LEU A 59 16.25 -18.90 -13.39
N GLY A 60 16.44 -17.91 -12.52
CA GLY A 60 16.48 -16.53 -13.00
C GLY A 60 16.35 -15.48 -11.91
N PRO A 61 16.48 -14.19 -12.26
CA PRO A 61 16.01 -13.10 -11.43
C PRO A 61 14.50 -13.17 -11.27
N TRP A 62 14.01 -12.90 -10.06
CA TRP A 62 12.58 -12.95 -9.76
C TRP A 62 12.18 -11.83 -8.79
N LEU A 63 10.94 -11.35 -8.94
CA LEU A 63 10.37 -10.29 -8.13
C LEU A 63 9.33 -10.86 -7.16
N LEU A 64 9.44 -10.48 -5.90
CA LEU A 64 8.39 -10.66 -4.90
C LEU A 64 7.76 -9.30 -4.59
N VAL A 65 6.46 -9.18 -4.82
CA VAL A 65 5.69 -7.97 -4.50
C VAL A 65 4.87 -8.24 -3.24
N VAL A 66 5.12 -7.47 -2.19
CA VAL A 66 4.31 -7.48 -0.97
C VAL A 66 3.51 -6.18 -0.94
N ASP A 67 2.21 -6.31 -1.14
CA ASP A 67 1.32 -5.16 -1.28
C ASP A 67 0.63 -4.83 0.05
N GLY A 68 0.68 -3.55 0.44
CA GLY A 68 -0.11 -3.00 1.54
C GLY A 68 0.43 -3.34 2.93
N LEU A 69 1.73 -3.13 3.17
CA LEU A 69 2.28 -3.31 4.51
C LEU A 69 1.52 -2.47 5.55
N PRO A 70 1.04 -3.09 6.64
CA PRO A 70 0.29 -2.38 7.66
C PRO A 70 1.20 -1.36 8.34
N ARG A 71 0.61 -0.24 8.78
CA ARG A 71 1.33 0.70 9.64
C ARG A 71 1.74 -0.06 10.88
N SER A 72 3.04 -0.05 11.21
CA SER A 72 3.49 -0.52 12.52
C SER A 72 2.70 0.25 13.55
N SER A 73 1.75 -0.43 14.18
CA SER A 73 1.12 0.07 15.38
C SER A 73 2.28 0.16 16.35
N ARG A 74 2.86 1.35 16.48
CA ARG A 74 3.57 1.68 17.70
C ARG A 74 2.52 1.41 18.76
N VAL A 75 2.63 0.25 19.42
CA VAL A 75 2.06 0.06 20.74
C VAL A 75 2.51 1.33 21.41
N ARG A 76 1.55 2.22 21.69
CA ARG A 76 1.80 3.38 22.52
C ARG A 76 2.23 2.73 23.82
N SER A 77 3.54 2.46 23.97
CA SER A 77 4.13 2.04 25.21
C SER A 77 3.60 3.06 26.17
N GLY A 78 2.67 2.61 27.02
CA GLY A 78 1.88 3.47 27.86
C GLY A 78 2.85 4.47 28.46
N SER A 79 2.48 5.75 28.43
CA SER A 79 3.20 6.76 29.18
C SER A 79 3.23 6.29 30.62
N HIS A 80 4.28 5.56 30.98
CA HIS A 80 4.59 5.30 32.37
C HIS A 80 4.90 6.68 32.91
N SER A 81 3.92 7.21 33.64
CA SER A 81 4.07 8.42 34.43
C SER A 81 5.41 8.31 35.15
N PRO A 82 6.33 9.26 34.94
CA PRO A 82 7.60 9.27 35.64
C PRO A 82 7.34 9.74 37.07
N ASN A 83 6.83 8.85 37.93
CA ASN A 83 6.68 9.09 39.36
C ASN A 83 6.50 7.77 40.10
N SER A 84 7.61 7.09 40.39
CA SER A 84 7.76 6.23 41.57
C SER A 84 9.20 5.73 41.64
N SER A 85 10.07 6.53 42.26
CA SER A 85 11.31 6.05 42.84
C SER A 85 11.01 5.06 43.97
N CYS A 86 11.81 4.01 44.12
CA CYS A 86 12.34 3.50 45.40
C CYS A 86 13.22 2.27 45.15
N PHE A 87 14.51 2.46 45.45
CA PHE A 87 15.56 1.49 45.75
C PHE A 87 15.14 0.03 46.01
N SER A 88 15.79 -0.90 45.30
CA SER A 88 16.17 -2.22 45.84
C SER A 88 17.30 -2.80 44.99
N SER A 89 18.51 -2.77 45.54
CA SER A 89 19.71 -3.40 44.98
C SER A 89 19.81 -4.82 45.51
N GLY A 90 19.51 -5.81 44.66
CA GLY A 90 19.72 -7.22 44.95
C GLY A 90 20.43 -7.91 43.77
N PRO A 91 21.47 -8.72 43.98
CA PRO A 91 22.10 -9.50 42.92
C PRO A 91 21.19 -10.69 42.57
N SER A 92 20.29 -10.48 41.60
CA SER A 92 19.47 -11.55 41.03
C SER A 92 20.32 -12.36 40.04
N SER A 93 20.66 -13.58 40.44
CA SER A 93 21.22 -14.61 39.57
C SER A 93 20.09 -15.34 38.87
N ASP A 94 19.34 -14.60 38.04
CA ASP A 94 18.33 -15.19 37.17
C ASP A 94 19.05 -15.70 35.92
N GLU A 95 19.14 -17.02 35.80
CA GLU A 95 19.37 -17.66 34.51
C GLU A 95 18.28 -17.17 33.57
N ASP A 96 18.69 -16.29 32.65
CA ASP A 96 17.92 -15.62 31.62
C ASP A 96 17.31 -16.67 30.69
N THR A 97 16.26 -17.33 31.18
CA THR A 97 15.24 -17.99 30.37
C THR A 97 14.49 -16.85 29.69
N GLY A 98 15.17 -16.21 28.73
CA GLY A 98 14.67 -15.11 27.93
C GLY A 98 13.40 -15.57 27.26
N VAL A 99 12.27 -15.31 27.92
CA VAL A 99 10.94 -15.59 27.39
C VAL A 99 10.86 -14.76 26.13
N HIS A 100 11.07 -15.42 24.99
CA HIS A 100 10.95 -14.82 23.67
C HIS A 100 9.55 -14.23 23.60
N ARG A 101 9.45 -12.92 23.81
CA ARG A 101 8.20 -12.22 23.58
C ARG A 101 7.86 -12.47 22.12
N PRO A 102 6.66 -12.99 21.82
CA PRO A 102 6.25 -13.19 20.44
C PRO A 102 6.40 -11.84 19.73
N GLY A 103 7.29 -11.79 18.75
CA GLY A 103 7.53 -10.60 17.95
C GLY A 103 6.23 -10.12 17.33
N THR A 104 6.15 -8.83 17.04
CA THR A 104 4.99 -8.31 16.31
C THR A 104 4.90 -9.00 14.94
N PRO A 105 3.70 -9.16 14.35
CA PRO A 105 3.57 -9.77 13.03
C PRO A 105 4.46 -9.13 11.95
N LEU A 106 4.70 -7.82 12.05
CA LEU A 106 5.61 -7.11 11.15
C LEU A 106 7.08 -7.49 11.32
N GLU A 107 7.54 -7.72 12.55
CA GLU A 107 8.89 -8.23 12.82
C GLU A 107 9.04 -9.64 12.26
N SER A 108 8.01 -10.46 12.41
CA SER A 108 8.03 -11.81 11.86
C SER A 108 8.08 -11.85 10.32
N LEU A 109 7.40 -10.91 9.64
CA LEU A 109 7.48 -10.77 8.18
C LEU A 109 8.86 -10.28 7.75
N HIS A 110 9.43 -9.32 8.48
CA HIS A 110 10.79 -8.83 8.24
C HIS A 110 11.80 -9.98 8.30
N ASP A 111 11.71 -10.85 9.32
CA ASP A 111 12.59 -12.01 9.47
C ASP A 111 12.48 -12.99 8.29
N VAL A 112 11.26 -13.27 7.83
CA VAL A 112 11.03 -14.14 6.66
C VAL A 112 11.61 -13.53 5.39
N LEU A 113 11.38 -12.23 5.15
CA LEU A 113 11.92 -11.55 3.97
C LEU A 113 13.45 -11.49 4.00
N ASN A 114 14.02 -11.17 5.16
CA ASN A 114 15.46 -11.15 5.39
C ASN A 114 16.10 -12.52 5.06
N GLU A 115 15.46 -13.58 5.53
CA GLU A 115 15.90 -14.94 5.24
C GLU A 115 15.79 -15.32 3.75
N LEU A 116 14.70 -14.94 3.07
CA LEU A 116 14.54 -15.23 1.64
C LEU A 116 15.59 -14.51 0.81
N ILE A 117 15.85 -13.24 1.13
CA ILE A 117 16.90 -12.44 0.52
C ILE A 117 18.28 -13.05 0.78
N GLY A 118 18.54 -13.53 2.00
CA GLY A 118 19.77 -14.26 2.32
C GLY A 118 19.88 -15.61 1.61
N THR A 119 18.77 -16.20 1.17
CA THR A 119 18.72 -17.51 0.51
C THR A 119 18.83 -17.40 -1.02
N SER A 120 18.40 -16.30 -1.61
CA SER A 120 18.36 -16.09 -3.08
C SER A 120 19.03 -14.77 -3.45
N ALA A 121 20.18 -14.86 -4.12
CA ALA A 121 20.95 -13.70 -4.57
C ALA A 121 20.26 -12.91 -5.70
N ARG A 122 19.30 -13.54 -6.39
CA ARG A 122 18.59 -12.97 -7.55
C ARG A 122 17.15 -12.56 -7.24
N LEU A 123 16.76 -12.59 -5.96
CA LEU A 123 15.48 -12.09 -5.47
C LEU A 123 15.49 -10.56 -5.41
N CYS A 124 14.53 -9.93 -6.07
CA CYS A 124 14.17 -8.53 -5.86
C CYS A 124 12.86 -8.46 -5.07
N VAL A 125 12.79 -7.62 -4.04
CA VAL A 125 11.56 -7.43 -3.26
C VAL A 125 11.04 -6.03 -3.47
N LEU A 126 9.77 -5.90 -3.88
CA LEU A 126 9.03 -4.65 -3.93
C LEU A 126 8.01 -4.64 -2.80
N LEU A 127 8.19 -3.72 -1.86
CA LEU A 127 7.29 -3.51 -0.74
C LEU A 127 6.47 -2.25 -1.00
N THR A 128 5.14 -2.33 -0.89
CA THR A 128 4.28 -1.14 -0.93
C THR A 128 3.71 -0.87 0.45
N ALA A 129 3.65 0.40 0.84
CA ALA A 129 3.09 0.84 2.12
C ALA A 129 2.40 2.20 1.95
N ARG A 130 1.40 2.47 2.79
CA ARG A 130 0.74 3.79 2.84
C ARG A 130 1.50 4.81 3.70
N PHE A 131 2.57 4.38 4.36
CA PHE A 131 3.37 5.18 5.26
C PHE A 131 4.86 4.82 5.05
N PRO A 132 5.79 5.77 5.28
CA PRO A 132 7.22 5.49 5.24
C PRO A 132 7.57 4.34 6.19
N LEU A 133 8.28 3.34 5.67
CA LEU A 133 8.78 2.22 6.46
C LEU A 133 10.00 2.71 7.25
N ARG A 134 9.93 2.66 8.57
CA ARG A 134 11.02 3.14 9.46
C ARG A 134 11.58 2.01 10.32
N GLY A 135 12.77 2.23 10.88
CA GLY A 135 13.41 1.30 11.81
C GLY A 135 14.02 0.11 11.09
N HIS A 136 13.69 -1.10 11.52
CA HIS A 136 14.27 -2.35 11.00
C HIS A 136 14.07 -2.54 9.48
N TRP A 137 13.06 -1.92 8.88
CA TRP A 137 12.81 -1.97 7.43
C TRP A 137 13.86 -1.21 6.59
N MET A 138 14.68 -0.36 7.21
CA MET A 138 15.79 0.31 6.51
C MET A 138 16.93 -0.67 6.14
N ALA A 139 16.93 -1.87 6.73
CA ALA A 139 17.88 -2.92 6.42
C ALA A 139 17.17 -4.28 6.32
N LEU A 140 17.24 -4.91 5.15
CA LEU A 140 16.84 -6.29 4.94
C LEU A 140 18.11 -7.11 4.69
N GLY A 141 18.72 -7.55 5.78
CA GLY A 141 19.99 -8.29 5.74
C GLY A 141 21.11 -7.42 5.18
N MET A 142 21.80 -7.93 4.16
CA MET A 142 22.87 -7.21 3.46
C MET A 142 22.38 -6.46 2.21
N SER A 143 21.07 -6.45 1.95
CA SER A 143 20.52 -5.87 0.73
C SER A 143 20.33 -4.36 0.84
N LYS A 144 20.59 -3.68 -0.26
CA LYS A 144 20.31 -2.26 -0.42
C LYS A 144 18.80 -2.05 -0.47
N VAL A 145 18.26 -1.36 0.54
CA VAL A 145 16.88 -0.88 0.54
C VAL A 145 16.85 0.48 -0.15
N VAL A 146 15.95 0.63 -1.13
CA VAL A 146 15.70 1.90 -1.83
C VAL A 146 14.28 2.32 -1.53
N GLU A 147 14.13 3.41 -0.78
CA GLU A 147 12.82 4.03 -0.54
C GLU A 147 12.47 4.93 -1.72
N VAL A 148 11.27 4.72 -2.27
CA VAL A 148 10.70 5.56 -3.33
C VAL A 148 9.38 6.10 -2.82
N GLU A 149 9.37 7.40 -2.51
CA GLU A 149 8.14 8.10 -2.15
C GLU A 149 7.37 8.44 -3.43
N LEU A 150 6.08 8.11 -3.44
CA LEU A 150 5.17 8.48 -4.53
C LEU A 150 4.45 9.78 -4.14
N PRO A 151 4.84 10.93 -4.72
CA PRO A 151 4.15 12.17 -4.42
C PRO A 151 2.70 12.13 -4.93
N PRO A 152 1.82 13.01 -4.43
CA PRO A 152 0.55 13.26 -5.08
C PRO A 152 0.72 13.62 -6.55
N LEU A 153 -0.29 13.34 -7.38
CA LEU A 153 -0.28 13.71 -8.78
C LEU A 153 -0.19 15.22 -8.94
N LEU A 154 0.52 15.65 -9.98
CA LEU A 154 0.49 17.04 -10.42
C LEU A 154 -0.96 17.44 -10.76
N PRO A 155 -1.35 18.70 -10.55
CA PRO A 155 -2.73 19.15 -10.79
C PRO A 155 -3.25 18.80 -12.19
N ASP A 156 -2.43 18.98 -13.23
CA ASP A 156 -2.78 18.66 -14.61
C ASP A 156 -3.03 17.16 -14.83
N ASP A 157 -2.19 16.29 -14.25
CA ASP A 157 -2.34 14.83 -14.35
C ASP A 157 -3.56 14.34 -13.58
N ALA A 158 -3.81 14.92 -12.39
CA ALA A 158 -5.02 14.67 -11.63
C ALA A 158 -6.27 15.10 -12.41
N ALA A 159 -6.23 16.24 -13.11
CA ALA A 159 -7.33 16.74 -13.94
C ALA A 159 -7.59 15.82 -15.13
N ARG A 160 -6.53 15.35 -15.80
CA ARG A 160 -6.64 14.34 -16.87
C ARG A 160 -7.24 13.03 -16.36
N LEU A 161 -6.78 12.55 -15.20
CA LEU A 161 -7.29 11.33 -14.58
C LEU A 161 -8.78 11.47 -14.22
N PHE A 162 -9.15 12.58 -13.59
CA PHE A 162 -10.54 12.89 -13.22
C PHE A 162 -11.43 12.93 -14.45
N ALA A 163 -11.03 13.69 -15.49
CA ALA A 163 -11.84 13.88 -16.68
C ALA A 163 -12.06 12.57 -17.45
N ARG A 164 -11.04 11.71 -17.51
CA ARG A 164 -11.11 10.39 -18.17
C ARG A 164 -11.99 9.38 -17.42
N ARG A 165 -12.23 9.59 -16.12
CA ARG A 165 -12.91 8.64 -15.23
C ARG A 165 -14.30 9.08 -14.82
N ALA A 166 -14.66 10.34 -15.10
CA ALA A 166 -16.02 10.83 -14.96
C ALA A 166 -16.99 10.06 -15.88
N ALA A 167 -18.18 9.78 -15.38
CA ALA A 167 -19.18 9.01 -16.11
C ALA A 167 -19.95 9.83 -17.15
N ARG A 168 -19.77 11.16 -17.18
CA ARG A 168 -20.33 12.05 -18.19
C ARG A 168 -19.33 13.08 -18.71
N PRO A 169 -19.55 13.64 -19.92
CA PRO A 169 -18.80 14.80 -20.39
C PRO A 169 -18.96 16.02 -19.48
N PHE A 170 -17.99 16.92 -19.57
CA PHE A 170 -18.01 18.21 -18.89
C PHE A 170 -18.58 19.28 -19.80
N TYR A 171 -19.21 20.28 -19.19
CA TYR A 171 -19.79 21.43 -19.88
C TYR A 171 -19.35 22.71 -19.16
N ARG A 172 -19.33 23.86 -19.84
CA ARG A 172 -18.93 25.13 -19.19
C ARG A 172 -19.76 25.46 -17.94
N ARG A 173 -21.04 25.07 -17.92
CA ARG A 173 -21.93 25.20 -16.75
C ARG A 173 -21.46 24.46 -15.50
N ASP A 174 -20.60 23.45 -15.64
CA ASP A 174 -20.05 22.72 -14.50
C ASP A 174 -19.14 23.61 -13.64
N PHE A 175 -18.64 24.72 -14.19
CA PHE A 175 -17.62 25.56 -13.58
C PHE A 175 -18.12 26.98 -13.22
N GLY A 176 -19.36 27.34 -13.56
CA GLY A 176 -19.90 28.69 -13.36
C GLY A 176 -21.29 28.73 -12.71
N GLU A 177 -21.53 29.73 -11.86
CA GLU A 177 -22.81 29.95 -11.17
C GLU A 177 -23.94 30.41 -12.10
N GLU A 178 -23.59 31.05 -13.23
CA GLU A 178 -24.55 31.63 -14.18
C GLU A 178 -25.45 30.59 -14.88
N SER A 179 -25.09 29.31 -14.75
CA SER A 179 -25.80 28.18 -15.36
C SER A 179 -27.19 27.89 -14.80
N ILE A 180 -27.60 28.54 -13.72
CA ILE A 180 -28.89 28.29 -13.06
C ILE A 180 -30.09 28.80 -13.90
N ARG A 181 -29.86 29.69 -14.88
CA ARG A 181 -30.95 30.40 -15.57
C ARG A 181 -31.21 30.03 -17.03
N GLY A 182 -30.47 29.10 -17.65
CA GLY A 182 -30.59 28.81 -19.08
C GLY A 182 -30.58 27.32 -19.44
N THR A 183 -31.50 26.91 -20.30
CA THR A 183 -31.66 25.55 -20.86
C THR A 183 -30.67 25.20 -21.97
N ASP A 184 -29.72 26.07 -22.29
CA ASP A 184 -28.74 25.77 -23.34
C ASP A 184 -27.78 24.67 -22.88
N ALA A 185 -28.05 23.47 -23.38
CA ALA A 185 -27.12 22.37 -23.40
C ALA A 185 -26.00 22.72 -24.37
N GLY A 186 -25.08 23.58 -23.94
CA GLY A 186 -23.87 23.89 -24.70
C GLY A 186 -23.09 22.62 -25.08
N GLU A 187 -22.18 22.74 -26.03
CA GLU A 187 -21.36 21.64 -26.48
C GLU A 187 -20.46 21.09 -25.35
N PRO A 188 -20.21 19.77 -25.30
CA PRO A 188 -19.32 19.18 -24.31
C PRO A 188 -17.88 19.68 -24.52
N LEU A 189 -17.20 19.98 -23.42
CA LEU A 189 -15.80 20.35 -23.42
C LEU A 189 -14.93 19.16 -23.80
N MET A 190 -13.99 19.38 -24.72
CA MET A 190 -12.99 18.39 -25.11
C MET A 190 -11.93 18.25 -24.02
N LEU A 191 -11.26 17.09 -23.97
CA LEU A 191 -10.13 16.87 -23.04
C LEU A 191 -8.87 17.58 -23.54
N ASP A 192 -8.87 18.90 -23.43
CA ASP A 192 -7.80 19.81 -23.86
C ASP A 192 -7.34 20.73 -22.72
N GLN A 193 -6.51 21.72 -23.05
CA GLN A 193 -5.96 22.65 -22.06
C GLN A 193 -7.03 23.52 -21.39
N GLU A 194 -8.16 23.80 -22.06
CA GLU A 194 -9.25 24.58 -21.48
C GLU A 194 -9.92 23.80 -20.35
N LEU A 195 -10.34 22.55 -20.62
CA LEU A 195 -10.96 21.71 -19.60
C LEU A 195 -10.02 21.44 -18.43
N ILE A 196 -8.74 21.14 -18.71
CA ILE A 196 -7.73 20.93 -17.66
C ILE A 196 -7.59 22.17 -16.78
N ARG A 197 -7.48 23.36 -17.38
CA ARG A 197 -7.42 24.61 -16.62
C ARG A 197 -8.64 24.80 -15.73
N LEU A 198 -9.85 24.58 -16.26
CA LEU A 198 -11.10 24.73 -15.51
C LEU A 198 -11.19 23.77 -14.32
N LEU A 199 -10.79 22.50 -14.51
CA LEU A 199 -10.73 21.49 -13.45
C LEU A 199 -9.73 21.87 -12.37
N VAL A 200 -8.51 22.25 -12.75
CA VAL A 200 -7.45 22.65 -11.81
C VAL A 200 -7.85 23.87 -10.98
N THR A 201 -8.56 24.84 -11.58
CA THR A 201 -9.04 26.03 -10.85
C THR A 201 -10.31 25.78 -10.03
N SER A 202 -10.93 24.61 -10.15
CA SER A 202 -12.17 24.32 -9.44
C SER A 202 -11.93 24.13 -7.93
N PRO A 203 -12.87 24.55 -7.06
CA PRO A 203 -12.75 24.32 -5.62
C PRO A 203 -12.61 22.83 -5.24
N LEU A 204 -13.13 21.93 -6.09
CA LEU A 204 -13.06 20.48 -5.88
C LEU A 204 -11.62 20.00 -5.87
N PHE A 205 -10.80 20.48 -6.81
CA PHE A 205 -9.41 20.04 -6.94
C PHE A 205 -8.53 20.43 -5.76
N GLY A 206 -8.81 21.57 -5.13
CA GLY A 206 -8.21 21.95 -3.86
C GLY A 206 -8.45 20.91 -2.76
N GLN A 207 -9.64 20.32 -2.72
CA GLN A 207 -9.98 19.27 -1.74
C GLN A 207 -9.34 17.92 -2.05
N LEU A 208 -9.14 17.57 -3.32
CA LEU A 208 -8.62 16.26 -3.73
C LEU A 208 -7.12 16.09 -3.45
N GLY A 209 -6.36 17.20 -3.51
CA GLY A 209 -4.93 17.23 -3.14
C GLY A 209 -4.05 16.29 -3.96
N GLY A 210 -4.40 16.02 -5.22
CA GLY A 210 -3.64 15.15 -6.12
C GLY A 210 -3.63 13.66 -5.75
N ASN A 211 -4.41 13.22 -4.75
CA ASN A 211 -4.44 11.80 -4.37
C ASN A 211 -5.24 10.98 -5.41
N PRO A 212 -4.64 10.00 -6.11
CA PRO A 212 -5.31 9.26 -7.18
C PRO A 212 -6.61 8.58 -6.73
N GLY A 213 -6.63 7.99 -5.52
CA GLY A 213 -7.81 7.30 -4.99
C GLY A 213 -8.96 8.27 -4.75
N ARG A 214 -8.68 9.45 -4.18
CA ARG A 214 -9.68 10.51 -3.97
C ARG A 214 -10.17 11.08 -5.30
N VAL A 215 -9.28 11.30 -6.26
CA VAL A 215 -9.62 11.76 -7.61
C VAL A 215 -10.55 10.79 -8.31
N LEU A 216 -10.26 9.48 -8.26
CA LEU A 216 -11.11 8.45 -8.84
C LEU A 216 -12.48 8.37 -8.16
N ALA A 217 -12.50 8.41 -6.82
CA ALA A 217 -13.74 8.36 -6.05
C ALA A 217 -14.63 9.58 -6.36
N ALA A 218 -14.06 10.78 -6.41
CA ALA A 218 -14.79 11.98 -6.82
C ALA A 218 -15.26 11.91 -8.28
N ALA A 219 -14.41 11.46 -9.21
CA ALA A 219 -14.81 11.31 -10.61
C ALA A 219 -15.99 10.34 -10.79
N ALA A 220 -16.07 9.28 -9.98
CA ALA A 220 -17.18 8.32 -10.01
C ALA A 220 -18.53 8.96 -9.62
N GLU A 221 -18.53 10.02 -8.81
CA GLU A 221 -19.73 10.79 -8.44
C GLU A 221 -20.17 11.77 -9.54
N VAL A 222 -19.37 11.96 -10.60
CA VAL A 222 -19.73 12.80 -11.75
C VAL A 222 -20.59 12.01 -12.72
N HIS A 223 -21.90 12.02 -12.48
CA HIS A 223 -22.92 11.34 -13.29
C HIS A 223 -23.92 12.32 -13.93
N SER A 224 -24.83 11.81 -14.78
CA SER A 224 -25.85 12.61 -15.48
C SER A 224 -26.77 13.40 -14.54
N GLY A 225 -27.07 12.85 -13.37
CA GLY A 225 -27.85 13.54 -12.32
C GLY A 225 -27.13 14.66 -11.56
N LEU A 226 -25.80 14.82 -11.71
CA LEU A 226 -25.06 15.90 -11.05
C LEU A 226 -25.15 17.16 -11.92
N PRO A 227 -25.86 18.23 -11.50
CA PRO A 227 -26.13 19.38 -12.35
C PRO A 227 -24.91 20.26 -12.62
N SER A 228 -23.95 20.30 -11.69
CA SER A 228 -22.73 21.10 -11.76
C SER A 228 -21.66 20.54 -10.83
N LEU A 229 -20.37 20.68 -11.16
CA LEU A 229 -19.28 20.31 -10.26
C LEU A 229 -19.26 21.16 -8.99
N LEU A 230 -19.84 22.36 -9.01
CA LEU A 230 -19.99 23.21 -7.82
C LEU A 230 -20.93 22.60 -6.76
N ARG A 231 -21.71 21.58 -7.13
CA ARG A 231 -22.58 20.84 -6.20
C ARG A 231 -22.05 19.44 -5.86
N HIS A 232 -20.78 19.18 -6.17
CA HIS A 232 -20.17 17.88 -5.93
C HIS A 232 -20.15 17.54 -4.42
N PRO A 233 -20.47 16.30 -3.99
CA PRO A 233 -20.59 15.94 -2.57
C PRO A 233 -19.35 16.24 -1.73
N TRP A 234 -18.17 16.20 -2.35
CA TRP A 234 -16.88 16.47 -1.69
C TRP A 234 -16.61 17.96 -1.42
N LEU A 235 -17.46 18.86 -1.92
CA LEU A 235 -17.40 20.28 -1.58
C LEU A 235 -18.16 20.63 -0.31
N LEU A 236 -19.01 19.73 0.17
CA LEU A 236 -19.72 19.92 1.43
C LEU A 236 -18.70 19.83 2.58
N PRO A 237 -18.77 20.72 3.59
CA PRO A 237 -17.95 20.56 4.77
C PRO A 237 -18.23 19.19 5.37
N ALA A 238 -17.18 18.43 5.68
CA ALA A 238 -17.32 17.18 6.41
C ALA A 238 -18.13 17.49 7.67
N ALA A 239 -19.31 16.87 7.82
CA ALA A 239 -20.09 17.02 9.04
C ALA A 239 -19.19 16.57 10.20
N VAL A 240 -18.74 17.54 11.00
CA VAL A 240 -17.86 17.33 12.15
C VAL A 240 -18.65 16.69 13.29
#